data_AF-A0A2E4HNU6-F1
#
_entry.id   AF-A0A2E4HNU6-F1
#
_cell.length_a   1.000
_cell.length_b   1.000
_cell.length_c   1.000
_cell.angle_alpha   90.00
_cell.angle_beta   90.00
_cell.angle_gamma   90.00
#
_symmetry.space_group_name_H-M   'P 1'
#
loop_
_entity.id
_entity.type
_entity.pdbx_description
1 polymer ?
#
loop_
_entity_poly.entity_id
_entity_poly.type
_entity_poly.pdbx_seq_one_letter_code
_entity_poly.pdbx_strand_id
1 'polypeptide(L)'
;MSIDIETDEIDESVSVTESIIKHISEKALLSTGIRVGTLVKTKSMSQFVSRTRADGLHIIDVSQTLTRIEIAAKFISKLDLSRIVIYSSREYGKTPVSKFAEITDSISLTGRFMPGTFTNPLYPDHLDPEAVIVTDPAMDLQAVTEATQIGVPVLAICDTDNLTENVDFIIPANNRGRKALAAVMWLLTRSVLLNLGKLSHDQPMNFNIEDFETKLVDDEE
;
A
#
# COMPACT_ATOMS: atom_id res chain seq x y z
N MET A 1 -21.41 -23.41 -29.65
CA MET A 1 -19.96 -23.39 -29.42
C MET A 1 -19.75 -22.39 -28.31
N SER A 2 -19.90 -22.86 -27.07
CA SER A 2 -19.68 -22.05 -25.88
C SER A 2 -18.17 -21.99 -25.70
N ILE A 3 -17.62 -20.79 -25.71
CA ILE A 3 -16.20 -20.54 -25.57
C ILE A 3 -15.93 -20.56 -24.07
N ASP A 4 -15.27 -21.61 -23.60
CA ASP A 4 -14.73 -21.73 -22.26
C ASP A 4 -13.58 -20.73 -22.13
N ILE A 5 -13.83 -19.60 -21.47
CA ILE A 5 -12.82 -18.58 -21.18
C ILE A 5 -12.20 -18.92 -19.82
N GLU A 6 -10.98 -19.47 -19.89
CA GLU A 6 -9.85 -19.34 -18.95
C GLU A 6 -10.15 -19.44 -17.45
N THR A 7 -10.18 -20.67 -16.95
CA THR A 7 -10.06 -21.01 -15.52
C THR A 7 -8.61 -21.11 -15.03
N ASP A 8 -7.60 -20.93 -15.90
CA ASP A 8 -6.18 -21.12 -15.57
C ASP A 8 -5.52 -19.92 -14.88
N GLU A 9 -6.03 -18.69 -15.03
CA GLU A 9 -5.44 -17.50 -14.37
C GLU A 9 -5.72 -17.45 -12.86
N ILE A 10 -6.75 -18.16 -12.39
CA ILE A 10 -7.15 -18.15 -10.97
C ILE A 10 -6.23 -19.06 -10.14
N ASP A 11 -5.72 -20.15 -10.71
CA ASP A 11 -4.93 -21.16 -9.99
C ASP A 11 -3.49 -20.70 -9.69
N GLU A 12 -2.88 -19.90 -10.57
CA GLU A 12 -1.55 -19.29 -10.32
C GLU A 12 -1.58 -18.35 -9.11
N SER A 13 -2.64 -17.56 -8.93
CA SER A 13 -2.77 -16.61 -7.82
C SER A 13 -2.79 -17.28 -6.44
N VAL A 14 -3.35 -18.49 -6.35
CA VAL A 14 -3.42 -19.27 -5.11
C VAL A 14 -2.03 -19.78 -4.71
N SER A 15 -1.22 -20.22 -5.68
CA SER A 15 0.14 -20.73 -5.45
C SER A 15 1.16 -19.66 -5.02
N VAL A 16 0.99 -18.43 -5.52
CA VAL A 16 1.83 -17.27 -5.16
C VAL A 16 1.50 -16.78 -3.74
N THR A 17 0.22 -16.81 -3.37
CA THR A 17 -0.25 -16.49 -2.02
C THR A 17 0.36 -17.43 -0.97
N GLU A 18 0.42 -18.74 -1.23
CA GLU A 18 1.05 -19.73 -0.35
C GLU A 18 2.56 -19.51 -0.16
N SER A 19 3.25 -19.00 -1.18
CA SER A 19 4.69 -18.80 -1.18
C SER A 19 5.13 -17.62 -0.29
N ILE A 20 4.31 -16.56 -0.20
CA ILE A 20 4.57 -15.42 0.70
C ILE A 20 4.33 -15.81 2.17
N ILE A 21 3.26 -16.59 2.42
CA ILE A 21 2.88 -17.11 3.74
C ILE A 21 3.98 -18.01 4.33
N LYS A 22 4.73 -18.72 3.48
CA LYS A 22 5.77 -19.67 3.93
C LYS A 22 6.84 -19.05 4.83
N HIS A 23 7.13 -17.74 4.66
CA HIS A 23 8.13 -17.03 5.47
C HIS A 23 7.54 -16.14 6.57
N ILE A 24 6.25 -15.83 6.54
CA ILE A 24 5.61 -14.99 7.56
C ILE A 24 4.49 -15.77 8.19
N SER A 25 4.68 -16.12 9.46
CA SER A 25 3.60 -16.72 10.23
C SER A 25 2.39 -15.79 10.23
N GLU A 26 1.19 -16.31 9.95
CA GLU A 26 -0.07 -15.57 10.09
C GLU A 26 -0.17 -14.86 11.45
N LYS A 27 0.42 -15.46 12.50
CA LYS A 27 0.51 -14.87 13.84
C LYS A 27 1.26 -13.54 13.87
N ALA A 28 2.29 -13.37 13.04
CA ALA A 28 3.06 -12.12 12.92
C ALA A 28 2.25 -11.03 12.20
N LEU A 29 1.47 -11.38 11.17
CA LEU A 29 0.55 -10.42 10.52
C LEU A 29 -0.61 -10.03 11.43
N LEU A 30 -1.02 -10.94 12.32
CA LEU A 30 -2.06 -10.67 13.31
C LEU A 30 -1.57 -9.76 14.43
N SER A 31 -0.28 -9.83 14.81
CA SER A 31 0.29 -9.01 15.88
C SER A 31 0.56 -7.57 15.45
N THR A 32 0.77 -7.30 14.17
CA THR A 32 0.95 -5.95 13.62
C THR A 32 -0.34 -5.14 13.56
N GLY A 33 -1.50 -5.79 13.67
CA GLY A 33 -2.80 -5.13 13.72
C GLY A 33 -3.37 -4.69 12.37
N ILE A 34 -2.85 -5.23 11.25
CA ILE A 34 -3.27 -4.89 9.87
C ILE A 34 -4.79 -5.00 9.67
N ARG A 35 -5.42 -6.00 10.28
CA ARG A 35 -6.85 -6.29 10.15
C ARG A 35 -7.78 -5.40 10.98
N VAL A 36 -7.23 -4.60 11.89
CA VAL A 36 -8.04 -3.82 12.85
C VAL A 36 -8.42 -2.50 12.17
N GLY A 37 -9.66 -2.40 11.73
CA GLY A 37 -10.21 -1.15 11.18
C GLY A 37 -10.83 -0.25 12.25
N THR A 38 -11.56 0.76 11.80
CA THR A 38 -12.21 1.76 12.65
C THR A 38 -13.65 1.38 13.04
N LEU A 39 -14.31 2.28 13.78
CA LEU A 39 -15.73 2.17 14.16
C LEU A 39 -16.69 2.54 13.03
N VAL A 40 -16.20 3.23 11.99
CA VAL A 40 -17.02 3.73 10.89
C VAL A 40 -16.71 2.91 9.65
N LYS A 41 -17.75 2.50 8.93
CA LYS A 41 -17.60 1.84 7.63
C LYS A 41 -18.22 2.69 6.52
N THR A 42 -17.43 2.96 5.50
CA THR A 42 -17.90 3.58 4.26
C THR A 42 -18.53 2.51 3.35
N LYS A 43 -19.51 2.90 2.52
CA LYS A 43 -20.19 1.99 1.59
C LYS A 43 -19.21 1.28 0.66
N SER A 44 -18.24 2.01 0.11
CA SER A 44 -17.23 1.47 -0.81
C SER A 44 -16.30 0.44 -0.16
N MET A 45 -15.99 0.62 1.12
CA MET A 45 -15.10 -0.29 1.87
C MET A 45 -15.82 -1.50 2.48
N SER A 46 -17.16 -1.54 2.42
CA SER A 46 -17.95 -2.61 3.05
C SER A 46 -17.63 -4.01 2.51
N GLN A 47 -17.18 -4.13 1.26
CA GLN A 47 -16.80 -5.41 0.64
C GLN A 47 -15.52 -6.03 1.23
N PHE A 48 -14.63 -5.21 1.80
CA PHE A 48 -13.37 -5.66 2.40
C PHE A 48 -13.49 -5.98 3.89
N VAL A 49 -14.65 -5.69 4.48
CA VAL A 49 -14.92 -5.93 5.90
C VAL A 49 -15.53 -7.32 6.07
N SER A 50 -14.81 -8.19 6.76
CA SER A 50 -15.26 -9.56 7.04
C SER A 50 -16.31 -9.59 8.14
N ARG A 51 -16.03 -8.94 9.28
CA ARG A 51 -16.91 -8.98 10.46
C ARG A 51 -16.78 -7.74 11.32
N THR A 52 -17.80 -7.47 12.13
CA THR A 52 -17.76 -6.42 13.15
C THR A 52 -17.55 -7.08 14.53
N ARG A 53 -16.61 -6.58 15.32
CA ARG A 53 -16.35 -7.07 16.68
C ARG A 53 -17.41 -6.55 17.65
N ALA A 54 -17.56 -7.18 18.81
CA ALA A 54 -18.39 -6.69 19.92
C ALA A 54 -18.04 -5.25 20.34
N ASP A 55 -16.76 -4.86 20.22
CA ASP A 55 -16.26 -3.52 20.53
C ASP A 55 -16.66 -2.44 19.49
N GLY A 56 -17.37 -2.82 18.43
CA GLY A 56 -17.75 -1.95 17.32
C GLY A 56 -16.68 -1.76 16.24
N LEU A 57 -15.45 -2.24 16.46
CA LEU A 57 -14.39 -2.19 15.46
C LEU A 57 -14.66 -3.17 14.30
N HIS A 58 -14.52 -2.67 13.07
CA HIS A 58 -14.62 -3.46 11.86
C HIS A 58 -13.32 -4.22 11.60
N ILE A 59 -13.43 -5.50 11.23
CA ILE A 59 -12.29 -6.37 10.93
C ILE A 59 -12.18 -6.51 9.42
N ILE A 60 -11.04 -6.10 8.89
CA ILE A 60 -10.67 -6.23 7.47
C ILE A 60 -10.22 -7.67 7.20
N ASP A 61 -10.59 -8.19 6.03
CA ASP A 61 -10.15 -9.50 5.57
C ASP A 61 -8.69 -9.45 5.06
N VAL A 62 -7.80 -10.18 5.74
CA VAL A 62 -6.36 -10.20 5.43
C VAL A 62 -6.08 -10.91 4.11
N SER A 63 -6.88 -11.93 3.75
CA SER A 63 -6.68 -12.65 2.50
C SER A 63 -6.85 -11.72 1.30
N GLN A 64 -7.90 -10.89 1.32
CA GLN A 64 -8.13 -9.88 0.29
C GLN A 64 -7.03 -8.82 0.25
N THR A 65 -6.49 -8.41 1.40
CA THR A 65 -5.35 -7.51 1.47
C THR A 65 -4.13 -8.10 0.76
N LEU A 66 -3.80 -9.37 1.04
CA LEU A 66 -2.63 -10.03 0.45
C LEU A 66 -2.76 -10.17 -1.08
N THR A 67 -3.91 -10.64 -1.57
CA THR A 67 -4.17 -10.73 -3.02
C THR A 67 -4.07 -9.36 -3.70
N ARG A 68 -4.57 -8.30 -3.05
CA ARG A 68 -4.47 -6.95 -3.60
C ARG A 68 -3.04 -6.40 -3.59
N ILE A 69 -2.25 -6.70 -2.56
CA ILE A 69 -0.82 -6.36 -2.54
C ILE A 69 -0.09 -7.04 -3.69
N GLU A 70 -0.41 -8.30 -4.01
CA GLU A 70 0.21 -9.00 -5.13
C GLU A 70 -0.13 -8.36 -6.48
N ILE A 71 -1.40 -8.04 -6.70
CA ILE A 71 -1.85 -7.34 -7.93
C ILE A 71 -1.18 -5.97 -8.04
N ALA A 72 -1.11 -5.21 -6.96
CA ALA A 72 -0.40 -3.93 -6.92
C ALA A 72 1.09 -4.10 -7.22
N ALA A 73 1.74 -5.13 -6.67
CA ALA A 73 3.15 -5.40 -6.92
C ALA A 73 3.42 -5.80 -8.37
N LYS A 74 2.53 -6.59 -9.00
CA LYS A 74 2.61 -6.93 -10.43
C LYS A 74 2.42 -5.71 -11.32
N PHE A 75 1.57 -4.77 -10.90
CA PHE A 75 1.38 -3.50 -11.58
C PHE A 75 2.63 -2.62 -11.49
N ILE A 76 3.17 -2.43 -10.29
CA ILE A 76 4.38 -1.63 -10.02
C ILE A 76 5.59 -2.20 -10.77
N SER A 77 5.77 -3.52 -10.82
CA SER A 77 6.91 -4.14 -11.51
C SER A 77 6.91 -3.96 -13.03
N LYS A 78 5.77 -3.58 -13.63
CA LYS A 78 5.66 -3.32 -15.07
C LYS A 78 5.96 -1.87 -15.45
N LEU A 79 5.96 -0.96 -14.47
CA LEU A 79 6.21 0.47 -14.67
C LEU A 79 7.66 0.83 -14.38
N ASP A 80 8.06 2.03 -14.80
CA ASP A 80 9.37 2.57 -14.49
C ASP A 80 9.43 3.03 -13.02
N LEU A 81 10.15 2.28 -12.19
CA LEU A 81 10.24 2.50 -10.73
C LEU A 81 10.67 3.92 -10.36
N SER A 82 11.53 4.55 -11.16
CA SER A 82 12.02 5.91 -10.94
C SER A 82 10.96 6.98 -11.12
N ARG A 83 9.84 6.67 -11.78
CA ARG A 83 8.70 7.57 -11.98
C ARG A 83 7.51 7.23 -11.09
N ILE A 84 7.67 6.27 -10.18
CA ILE A 84 6.65 5.97 -9.19
C ILE A 84 6.87 6.90 -8.00
N VAL A 85 5.82 7.64 -7.65
CA VAL A 85 5.83 8.53 -6.49
C VAL A 85 5.04 7.90 -5.36
N ILE A 86 5.64 7.86 -4.18
CA ILE A 86 5.02 7.34 -2.96
C ILE A 86 4.90 8.48 -1.99
N TYR A 87 3.69 8.74 -1.54
CA TYR A 87 3.36 9.89 -0.72
C TYR A 87 2.71 9.51 0.61
N SER A 88 3.12 10.21 1.66
CA SER A 88 2.46 10.18 2.96
C SER A 88 2.60 11.52 3.68
N SER A 89 1.47 12.18 3.97
CA SER A 89 1.44 13.29 4.95
C SER A 89 1.58 12.80 6.39
N ARG A 90 1.08 11.59 6.67
CA ARG A 90 1.07 11.02 8.02
C ARG A 90 2.49 10.79 8.53
N GLU A 91 2.72 11.15 9.79
CA GLU A 91 3.99 10.95 10.48
C GLU A 91 4.40 9.47 10.51
N TYR A 92 3.46 8.59 10.84
CA TYR A 92 3.72 7.15 10.90
C TYR A 92 4.09 6.53 9.54
N GLY A 93 3.75 7.20 8.44
CA GLY A 93 4.07 6.77 7.08
C GLY A 93 5.39 7.32 6.54
N LYS A 94 6.05 8.27 7.22
CA LYS A 94 7.32 8.85 6.76
C LYS A 94 8.41 7.78 6.61
N THR A 95 8.69 7.02 7.67
CA THR A 95 9.73 5.98 7.63
C THR A 95 9.42 4.85 6.66
N PRO A 96 8.19 4.26 6.64
CA PRO A 96 7.85 3.22 5.67
C PRO A 96 8.02 3.66 4.21
N VAL A 97 7.58 4.89 3.88
CA VAL A 97 7.64 5.42 2.51
C VAL A 97 9.07 5.71 2.09
N SER A 98 9.89 6.33 2.95
CA SER A 98 11.31 6.54 2.67
C SER A 98 12.05 5.22 2.49
N LYS A 99 11.79 4.22 3.35
CA LYS A 99 12.43 2.89 3.27
C LYS A 99 12.03 2.12 2.01
N PHE A 100 10.76 2.20 1.62
CA PHE A 100 10.31 1.62 0.36
C PHE A 100 11.09 2.24 -0.80
N ALA A 101 11.13 3.58 -0.87
CA ALA A 101 11.82 4.32 -1.92
C ALA A 101 13.31 3.98 -2.02
N GLU A 102 14.00 3.84 -0.88
CA GLU A 102 15.40 3.40 -0.81
C GLU A 102 15.63 2.01 -1.42
N ILE A 103 14.65 1.10 -1.31
CA ILE A 103 14.80 -0.30 -1.74
C ILE A 103 14.39 -0.50 -3.20
N THR A 104 13.34 0.20 -3.63
CA THR A 104 12.79 0.08 -4.98
C THR A 104 13.34 1.12 -5.96
N ASP A 105 14.17 2.05 -5.49
CA ASP A 105 14.67 3.20 -6.27
C ASP A 105 13.54 4.10 -6.79
N SER A 106 12.48 4.26 -5.99
CA SER A 106 11.32 5.11 -6.33
C SER A 106 11.38 6.48 -5.63
N ILE A 107 10.55 7.42 -6.06
CA ILE A 107 10.52 8.77 -5.47
C ILE A 107 9.62 8.74 -4.23
N SER A 108 10.15 9.18 -3.09
CA SER A 108 9.34 9.39 -1.88
C SER A 108 9.07 10.88 -1.65
N LEU A 109 7.82 11.19 -1.35
CA LEU A 109 7.38 12.48 -0.86
C LEU A 109 6.86 12.29 0.56
N THR A 110 7.39 13.05 1.51
CA THR A 110 7.01 12.95 2.92
C THR A 110 6.61 14.31 3.48
N GLY A 111 5.70 14.31 4.44
CA GLY A 111 5.23 15.54 5.07
C GLY A 111 4.21 16.29 4.23
N ARG A 112 4.22 17.63 4.29
CA ARG A 112 3.21 18.46 3.64
C ARG A 112 3.36 18.42 2.12
N PHE A 113 2.30 18.04 1.41
CA PHE A 113 2.25 18.16 -0.05
C PHE A 113 2.24 19.62 -0.48
N MET A 114 3.15 20.00 -1.38
CA MET A 114 3.08 21.30 -2.03
C MET A 114 2.10 21.21 -3.21
N PRO A 115 1.03 22.03 -3.23
CA PRO A 115 0.12 22.01 -4.36
C PRO A 115 0.85 22.47 -5.63
N GLY A 116 0.61 21.80 -6.75
CA GLY A 116 1.32 22.05 -8.00
C GLY A 116 2.52 21.14 -8.24
N THR A 117 2.85 20.23 -7.32
CA THR A 117 3.95 19.27 -7.49
C THR A 117 3.77 18.38 -8.71
N PHE A 118 2.53 18.01 -9.07
CA PHE A 118 2.28 17.23 -10.28
C PHE A 118 1.74 18.08 -11.43
N THR A 119 1.02 19.15 -11.14
CA THR A 119 0.26 19.89 -12.17
C THR A 119 1.00 21.09 -12.77
N ASN A 120 2.03 21.64 -12.10
CA ASN A 120 2.69 22.87 -12.53
C ASN A 120 4.14 22.63 -13.00
N PRO A 121 4.39 22.59 -14.33
CA PRO A 121 5.73 22.37 -14.89
C PRO A 121 6.76 23.45 -14.53
N LEU A 122 6.33 24.64 -14.11
CA LEU A 122 7.22 25.73 -13.71
C LEU A 122 7.69 25.61 -12.25
N TYR A 123 7.13 24.67 -11.48
CA TYR A 123 7.54 24.45 -10.10
C TYR A 123 8.92 23.75 -10.05
N PRO A 124 9.87 24.19 -9.22
CA PRO A 124 11.22 23.61 -9.19
C PRO A 124 11.26 22.10 -8.86
N ASP A 125 10.38 21.63 -7.97
CA ASP A 125 10.26 20.20 -7.62
C ASP A 125 9.06 19.56 -8.33
N HIS A 126 8.78 19.98 -9.56
CA HIS A 126 7.77 19.35 -10.41
C HIS A 126 8.15 17.90 -10.70
N LEU A 127 7.19 17.01 -10.55
CA LEU A 127 7.34 15.57 -10.77
C LEU A 127 6.29 15.10 -11.77
N ASP A 128 6.70 14.30 -12.74
CA ASP A 128 5.82 13.62 -13.70
C ASP A 128 5.72 12.12 -13.33
N PRO A 129 4.81 11.74 -12.42
CA PRO A 129 4.66 10.35 -12.01
C PRO A 129 3.93 9.50 -13.06
N GLU A 130 4.31 8.23 -13.18
CA GLU A 130 3.54 7.22 -13.94
C GLU A 130 2.51 6.50 -13.08
N ALA A 131 2.74 6.44 -11.77
CA ALA A 131 1.78 5.98 -10.78
C ALA A 131 2.05 6.67 -9.45
N VAL A 132 0.99 6.89 -8.67
CA VAL A 132 1.09 7.46 -7.33
C VAL A 132 0.56 6.47 -6.31
N ILE A 133 1.37 6.19 -5.28
CA ILE A 133 0.99 5.36 -4.14
C ILE A 133 0.79 6.26 -2.93
N VAL A 134 -0.38 6.18 -2.31
CA VAL A 134 -0.80 7.04 -1.19
C VAL A 134 -1.09 6.18 0.05
N THR A 135 -0.59 6.60 1.22
CA THR A 135 -0.83 5.85 2.47
C THR A 135 -2.19 6.12 3.09
N ASP A 136 -2.76 7.30 2.87
CA ASP A 136 -4.11 7.64 3.33
C ASP A 136 -4.80 8.64 2.39
N PRO A 137 -5.82 8.23 1.62
CA PRO A 137 -6.49 9.13 0.69
C PRO A 137 -7.26 10.27 1.38
N ALA A 138 -7.64 10.13 2.65
CA ALA A 138 -8.37 11.18 3.36
C ALA A 138 -7.46 12.36 3.75
N MET A 139 -6.23 12.07 4.17
CA MET A 139 -5.24 13.10 4.52
C MET A 139 -4.48 13.63 3.30
N ASP A 140 -4.29 12.78 2.29
CA ASP A 140 -3.48 13.05 1.12
C ASP A 140 -4.33 13.44 -0.11
N LEU A 141 -5.52 13.99 0.12
CA LEU A 141 -6.50 14.31 -0.94
C LEU A 141 -5.92 15.20 -2.05
N GLN A 142 -5.01 16.11 -1.71
CA GLN A 142 -4.36 16.99 -2.68
C GLN A 142 -3.55 16.20 -3.72
N ALA A 143 -2.76 15.21 -3.27
CA ALA A 143 -1.97 14.36 -4.15
C ALA A 143 -2.87 13.50 -5.05
N VAL A 144 -3.95 12.95 -4.48
CA VAL A 144 -4.95 12.16 -5.23
C VAL A 144 -5.63 13.03 -6.30
N THR A 145 -6.03 14.24 -5.95
CA THR A 145 -6.72 15.16 -6.85
C THR A 145 -5.83 15.59 -8.00
N GLU A 146 -4.57 15.95 -7.72
CA GLU A 146 -3.61 16.34 -8.76
C GLU A 146 -3.24 15.17 -9.68
N ALA A 147 -3.01 13.97 -9.13
CA ALA A 147 -2.75 12.77 -9.93
C ALA A 147 -3.91 12.47 -10.88
N THR A 148 -5.15 12.60 -10.39
CA THR A 148 -6.37 12.41 -11.20
C THR A 148 -6.50 13.44 -12.31
N GLN A 149 -6.13 14.71 -12.05
CA GLN A 149 -6.19 15.77 -13.06
C GLN A 149 -5.24 15.52 -14.25
N ILE A 150 -4.11 14.89 -14.00
CA ILE A 150 -3.10 14.57 -15.03
C ILE A 150 -3.41 13.22 -15.70
N GLY A 151 -4.26 12.40 -15.09
CA GLY A 151 -4.63 11.07 -15.59
C GLY A 151 -3.64 9.98 -15.17
N VAL A 152 -2.96 10.16 -14.03
CA VAL A 152 -2.03 9.19 -13.45
C VAL A 152 -2.78 8.25 -12.52
N PRO A 153 -2.56 6.92 -12.61
CA PRO A 153 -3.23 5.95 -11.75
C PRO A 153 -2.84 6.11 -10.27
N VAL A 154 -3.84 6.05 -9.40
CA VAL A 154 -3.69 6.21 -7.95
C VAL A 154 -3.95 4.89 -7.22
N LEU A 155 -2.92 4.40 -6.53
CA LEU A 155 -3.00 3.26 -5.61
C LEU A 155 -3.05 3.81 -4.19
N ALA A 156 -4.03 3.40 -3.37
CA ALA A 156 -4.13 3.90 -2.01
C ALA A 156 -4.30 2.78 -0.98
N ILE A 157 -3.64 2.94 0.18
CA ILE A 157 -3.90 2.14 1.37
C ILE A 157 -5.12 2.76 2.07
N CYS A 158 -6.18 1.96 2.25
CA CYS A 158 -7.44 2.45 2.79
C CYS A 158 -7.89 1.62 3.99
N ASP A 159 -8.25 2.31 5.07
CA ASP A 159 -9.02 1.77 6.16
C ASP A 159 -10.52 1.89 5.84
N THR A 160 -11.33 1.28 6.69
CA THR A 160 -12.79 1.21 6.68
C THR A 160 -13.53 2.54 6.59
N ASP A 161 -12.96 3.63 7.10
CA ASP A 161 -13.55 4.97 7.09
C ASP A 161 -13.19 5.79 5.85
N ASN A 162 -12.20 5.37 5.06
CA ASN A 162 -11.74 6.15 3.92
C ASN A 162 -12.78 6.26 2.80
N LEU A 163 -12.87 7.46 2.23
CA LEU A 163 -13.52 7.69 0.95
C LEU A 163 -12.55 7.24 -0.15
N THR A 164 -13.08 6.54 -1.15
CA THR A 164 -12.31 5.93 -2.24
C THR A 164 -12.62 6.60 -3.58
N GLU A 165 -13.07 7.85 -3.53
CA GLU A 165 -13.28 8.68 -4.71
C GLU A 165 -11.91 9.00 -5.33
N ASN A 166 -11.79 8.80 -6.63
CA ASN A 166 -10.55 9.03 -7.40
C ASN A 166 -9.36 8.12 -7.01
N VAL A 167 -9.63 6.97 -6.41
CA VAL A 167 -8.64 5.92 -6.17
C VAL A 167 -8.94 4.76 -7.11
N ASP A 168 -7.99 4.41 -7.98
CA ASP A 168 -8.16 3.33 -8.96
C ASP A 168 -7.99 1.95 -8.33
N PHE A 169 -7.02 1.82 -7.42
CA PHE A 169 -6.72 0.56 -6.77
C PHE A 169 -6.56 0.72 -5.27
N ILE A 170 -7.40 -0.01 -4.53
CA ILE A 170 -7.45 0.05 -3.07
C ILE A 170 -6.69 -1.12 -2.48
N ILE A 171 -5.82 -0.87 -1.50
CA ILE A 171 -5.22 -1.88 -0.64
C ILE A 171 -5.91 -1.77 0.73
N PRO A 172 -6.84 -2.68 1.08
CA PRO A 172 -7.59 -2.58 2.33
C PRO A 172 -6.68 -2.95 3.50
N ALA A 173 -6.31 -1.97 4.33
CA ALA A 173 -5.50 -2.19 5.52
C ALA A 173 -5.63 -1.04 6.52
N ASN A 174 -5.27 -1.29 7.77
CA ASN A 174 -5.20 -0.27 8.80
C ASN A 174 -4.08 0.76 8.49
N ASN A 175 -4.46 2.01 8.22
CA ASN A 175 -3.54 3.12 7.94
C ASN A 175 -3.22 3.99 9.18
N ARG A 176 -3.83 3.72 10.35
CA ARG A 176 -3.60 4.44 11.62
C ARG A 176 -2.51 3.80 12.47
N GLY A 177 -2.35 2.48 12.38
CA GLY A 177 -1.36 1.74 13.15
C GLY A 177 0.06 1.88 12.58
N ARG A 178 1.04 2.26 13.42
CA ARG A 178 2.46 2.29 13.06
C ARG A 178 2.94 0.95 12.48
N LYS A 179 2.68 -0.13 13.20
CA LYS A 179 3.05 -1.50 12.82
C LYS A 179 2.27 -2.01 11.61
N ALA A 180 1.01 -1.61 11.49
CA ALA A 180 0.17 -2.03 10.37
C ALA A 180 0.66 -1.42 9.05
N LEU A 181 0.91 -0.11 9.02
CA LEU A 181 1.40 0.58 7.83
C LEU A 181 2.80 0.10 7.44
N ALA A 182 3.69 -0.08 8.42
CA ALA A 182 5.01 -0.66 8.20
C ALA A 182 4.92 -2.06 7.58
N ALA A 183 4.03 -2.92 8.09
CA ALA A 183 3.87 -4.27 7.58
C ALA A 183 3.29 -4.31 6.16
N VAL A 184 2.33 -3.43 5.83
CA VAL A 184 1.77 -3.34 4.47
C VAL A 184 2.83 -2.88 3.48
N MET A 185 3.58 -1.83 3.82
CA MET A 185 4.65 -1.33 2.95
C MET A 185 5.76 -2.36 2.80
N TRP A 186 6.18 -3.04 3.87
CA TRP A 186 7.17 -4.12 3.81
C TRP A 186 6.69 -5.28 2.92
N LEU A 187 5.42 -5.69 3.02
CA LEU A 187 4.83 -6.73 2.17
C LEU A 187 4.81 -6.31 0.70
N LEU A 188 4.47 -5.05 0.43
CA LEU A 188 4.47 -4.48 -0.91
C LEU A 188 5.89 -4.45 -1.48
N THR A 189 6.88 -3.95 -0.73
CA THR A 189 8.30 -3.93 -1.15
C THR A 189 8.78 -5.33 -1.50
N ARG A 190 8.49 -6.30 -0.62
CA ARG A 190 8.90 -7.70 -0.84
C ARG A 190 8.28 -8.24 -2.12
N SER A 191 6.99 -8.00 -2.34
CA SER A 191 6.28 -8.48 -3.53
C SER A 191 6.81 -7.84 -4.82
N VAL A 192 7.15 -6.54 -4.78
CA VAL A 192 7.78 -5.84 -5.91
C VAL A 192 9.16 -6.43 -6.24
N LEU A 193 10.00 -6.67 -5.22
CA LEU A 193 11.33 -7.27 -5.45
C LEU A 193 11.27 -8.71 -5.99
N LEU A 194 10.27 -9.49 -5.57
CA LEU A 194 10.04 -10.83 -6.10
C LEU A 194 9.69 -10.76 -7.59
N ASN A 195 8.78 -9.87 -7.98
CA ASN A 195 8.39 -9.70 -9.39
C ASN A 195 9.52 -9.13 -10.26
N LEU A 196 10.40 -8.30 -9.70
CA LEU A 196 11.60 -7.80 -10.38
C LEU A 196 12.71 -8.86 -10.50
N GLY A 197 12.57 -10.02 -9.85
CA GLY A 197 13.59 -11.07 -9.82
C GLY A 197 14.84 -10.74 -9.01
N LYS A 198 14.83 -9.63 -8.24
CA LYS A 198 15.92 -9.25 -7.32
C LYS A 198 15.96 -10.13 -6.07
N LEU A 199 14.82 -10.73 -5.71
CA LEU A 199 14.67 -11.63 -4.57
C LEU A 199 14.09 -12.97 -5.04
N SER A 200 14.62 -14.08 -4.51
CA SER A 200 14.04 -15.42 -4.73
C SER A 200 13.00 -15.72 -3.65
N HIS A 201 12.01 -16.57 -3.97
CA HIS A 201 10.92 -16.93 -3.05
C HIS A 201 11.39 -17.47 -1.70
N ASP A 202 12.53 -18.17 -1.69
CA ASP A 202 13.07 -18.88 -0.52
C ASP A 202 14.00 -18.00 0.35
N GLN A 203 14.40 -16.83 -0.15
CA GLN A 203 15.31 -15.94 0.57
C GLN A 203 14.53 -14.91 1.41
N PRO A 204 14.80 -14.80 2.71
CA PRO A 204 14.27 -13.71 3.51
C PRO A 204 14.85 -12.38 3.03
N MET A 205 14.03 -11.33 3.05
CA MET A 205 14.51 -9.97 2.83
C MET A 205 15.48 -9.58 3.96
N ASN A 206 16.53 -8.81 3.63
CA ASN A 206 17.51 -8.34 4.62
C ASN A 206 16.90 -7.38 5.67
N PHE A 207 15.73 -6.81 5.39
CA PHE A 207 15.05 -5.84 6.25
C PHE A 207 13.86 -6.50 6.95
N ASN A 208 13.70 -6.18 8.23
CA ASN A 208 12.57 -6.63 9.03
C ASN A 208 11.42 -5.61 9.00
N ILE A 209 10.22 -6.04 9.40
CA ILE A 209 9.05 -5.16 9.53
C ILE A 209 9.34 -4.00 10.51
N GLU A 210 10.15 -4.24 11.53
CA GLU A 210 10.53 -3.24 12.54
C GLU A 210 11.38 -2.10 11.95
N ASP A 211 12.15 -2.36 10.88
CA ASP A 211 12.97 -1.33 10.23
C ASP A 211 12.11 -0.32 9.46
N PHE A 212 10.89 -0.71 9.10
CA PHE A 212 9.90 0.15 8.48
C PHE A 212 9.05 0.89 9.53
N GLU A 213 9.13 0.55 10.82
CA GLU A 213 8.36 1.23 11.86
C GLU A 213 8.92 2.64 12.10
N THR A 214 8.03 3.64 12.01
CA THR A 214 8.39 5.01 12.40
C THR A 214 8.63 5.06 13.90
N LYS A 215 9.90 5.22 14.29
CA LYS A 215 10.29 5.56 15.65
C LYS A 215 9.87 7.01 15.89
N LEU A 216 8.95 7.22 16.82
CA LEU A 216 8.70 8.56 17.33
C LEU A 216 9.96 8.94 18.08
N VAL A 217 10.65 9.96 17.59
CA VAL A 217 11.60 10.69 18.42
C VAL A 217 10.69 11.41 19.40
N ASP A 218 10.66 10.94 20.64
CA ASP A 218 10.16 11.78 21.72
C ASP A 218 11.09 12.99 21.71
N ASP A 219 10.57 14.15 21.32
CA ASP A 219 11.29 15.41 21.42
C ASP A 219 11.56 15.63 22.92
N GLU A 220 12.70 15.13 23.39
CA GLU A 220 13.28 15.51 24.67
C GLU A 220 13.65 17.00 24.56
N GLU A 221 12.79 17.86 25.10
CA GLU A 221 13.08 19.26 25.44
C GLU A 221 14.29 19.37 26.39
#